data_AF-A0A4S4EX37-F1
#
_entry.id   AF-A0A4S4EX37-F1
#
_cell.length_a   1.000
_cell.length_b   1.000
_cell.length_c   1.000
_cell.angle_alpha   90.00
_cell.angle_beta   90.00
_cell.angle_gamma   90.00
#
_symmetry.space_group_name_H-M   'P 1'
#
loop_
_entity.id
_entity.type
_entity.pdbx_description
1 polymer ?
#
loop_
_entity_poly.entity_id
_entity_poly.type
_entity_poly.pdbx_seq_one_letter_code
_entity_poly.pdbx_strand_id
1 'polypeptide(L)'
;MMGYDDNSLYDLEFRSTLDDAWYSVRVVLSDDDTLVVKFWNFSESTDESFGVGDFKTIEAVEEFVRRFRLPSQQLQDSQCSRLVEGIGVCASFTFRDDDIRFYDAVVEAVSFDFTPELSLFGFW
;
A
#
# COMPACT_ATOMS: atom_id res chain seq x y z
N MET A 1 -11.82 22.88 20.47
CA MET A 1 -11.60 21.44 20.71
C MET A 1 -10.63 21.00 19.64
N MET A 2 -9.33 21.00 19.95
CA MET A 2 -8.30 20.63 18.96
C MET A 2 -8.34 19.12 18.80
N GLY A 3 -8.73 18.64 17.62
CA GLY A 3 -8.62 17.24 17.26
C GLY A 3 -7.13 16.87 17.32
N TYR A 4 -6.80 15.83 18.09
CA TYR A 4 -5.54 15.15 17.94
C TYR A 4 -5.47 14.67 16.49
N ASP A 5 -4.37 14.97 15.80
CA ASP A 5 -4.14 14.51 14.43
C ASP A 5 -4.06 12.97 14.47
N ASP A 6 -5.14 12.32 14.06
CA ASP A 6 -5.37 10.87 14.14
C ASP A 6 -4.55 10.09 13.08
N ASN A 7 -3.55 10.74 12.47
CA ASN A 7 -2.68 10.14 11.46
C ASN A 7 -1.87 8.98 12.03
N SER A 8 -1.52 9.03 13.32
CA SER A 8 -0.72 7.96 13.94
C SER A 8 -1.47 6.63 14.04
N LEU A 9 -2.79 6.61 13.82
CA LEU A 9 -3.55 5.36 13.76
C LEU A 9 -3.48 4.67 12.40
N TYR A 10 -3.01 5.36 11.35
CA TYR A 10 -2.87 4.78 10.02
C TYR A 10 -1.44 4.26 9.83
N ASP A 11 -1.12 3.25 10.64
CA ASP A 11 0.22 2.70 10.82
C ASP A 11 0.46 1.42 10.01
N LEU A 12 -0.45 1.09 9.09
CA LEU A 12 -0.37 -0.07 8.20
C LEU A 12 -0.54 0.34 6.75
N GLU A 13 -0.01 -0.47 5.85
CA GLU A 13 -0.38 -0.46 4.43
C GLU A 13 -1.25 -1.68 4.12
N PHE A 14 -2.30 -1.46 3.32
CA PHE A 14 -3.17 -2.52 2.82
C PHE A 14 -3.23 -2.51 1.30
N ARG A 15 -3.16 -3.70 0.72
CA ARG A 15 -3.30 -3.93 -0.72
C ARG A 15 -4.78 -4.12 -1.07
N SER A 16 -5.39 -3.09 -1.65
CA SER A 16 -6.83 -3.04 -1.93
C SER A 16 -7.28 -4.24 -2.76
N THR A 17 -8.48 -4.74 -2.50
CA THR A 17 -9.08 -5.82 -3.30
C THR A 17 -9.60 -5.33 -4.66
N LEU A 18 -9.71 -4.01 -4.86
CA LEU A 18 -10.26 -3.43 -6.09
C LEU A 18 -9.22 -3.27 -7.20
N ASP A 19 -8.01 -2.83 -6.86
CA ASP A 19 -6.97 -2.49 -7.83
C ASP A 19 -5.57 -3.03 -7.50
N ASP A 20 -5.43 -3.78 -6.40
CA ASP A 20 -4.17 -4.32 -5.88
C ASP A 20 -3.07 -3.27 -5.63
N ALA A 21 -3.44 -1.99 -5.49
CA ALA A 21 -2.53 -0.94 -5.04
C ALA A 21 -2.43 -0.90 -3.50
N TRP A 22 -1.29 -0.42 -3.01
CA TRP A 22 -1.02 -0.23 -1.59
C TRP A 22 -1.46 1.16 -1.11
N TYR A 23 -2.19 1.19 -0.01
CA TYR A 23 -2.68 2.42 0.63
C TYR A 23 -2.40 2.41 2.13
N SER A 24 -2.16 3.58 2.72
CA SER A 24 -2.09 3.72 4.18
C SER A 24 -3.49 3.55 4.78
N VAL A 25 -3.61 2.67 5.77
CA VAL A 25 -4.89 2.30 6.38
C VAL A 25 -4.79 2.20 7.89
N ARG A 26 -5.96 2.19 8.53
CA ARG A 26 -6.14 1.64 9.87
C ARG A 26 -7.21 0.56 9.83
N VAL A 27 -7.17 -0.35 10.78
CA VAL A 27 -8.18 -1.41 10.92
C VAL A 27 -9.01 -1.14 12.16
N VAL A 28 -10.33 -1.20 12.02
CA VAL A 28 -11.28 -1.09 13.14
C VAL A 28 -12.21 -2.30 13.15
N LEU A 29 -12.63 -2.72 14.34
CA LEU A 29 -13.66 -3.75 14.50
C LEU A 29 -14.97 -3.03 14.84
N SER A 30 -16.00 -3.23 14.03
CA SER A 30 -17.35 -2.70 14.28
C SER A 30 -18.12 -3.55 15.29
N ASP A 31 -19.25 -3.02 15.77
CA ASP A 31 -20.12 -3.67 16.77
C ASP A 31 -20.75 -4.99 16.27
N ASP A 32 -20.79 -5.21 14.95
CA ASP A 32 -21.34 -6.42 14.31
C ASP A 32 -20.26 -7.45 13.93
N ASP A 33 -19.09 -7.38 14.56
CA ASP A 33 -17.92 -8.25 14.32
C ASP A 33 -17.37 -8.16 12.88
N THR A 34 -17.56 -7.01 12.22
CA THR A 34 -16.98 -6.74 10.90
C THR A 34 -15.63 -6.02 11.04
N LEU A 35 -14.59 -6.58 10.41
CA LEU A 35 -13.31 -5.89 10.28
C LEU A 35 -13.41 -4.87 9.15
N VAL A 36 -13.20 -3.60 9.46
CA VAL A 36 -13.27 -2.50 8.49
C VAL A 36 -11.88 -1.90 8.31
N VAL A 37 -11.40 -1.94 7.09
CA VAL A 37 -10.17 -1.29 6.64
C VAL A 37 -10.51 0.12 6.19
N LYS A 38 -10.09 1.11 6.99
CA LYS A 38 -10.31 2.53 6.69
C LYS A 38 -9.12 3.11 5.96
N PHE A 39 -9.36 3.74 4.81
CA PHE A 39 -8.31 4.31 3.97
C PHE A 39 -7.98 5.75 4.38
N TRP A 40 -6.68 6.05 4.51
CA TRP A 40 -6.21 7.38 4.87
C TRP A 40 -6.63 8.42 3.82
N ASN A 41 -7.33 9.49 4.24
CA ASN A 41 -7.75 10.59 3.37
C ASN A 41 -8.75 10.20 2.26
N PHE A 42 -9.45 9.08 2.40
CA PHE A 42 -10.58 8.70 1.54
C PHE A 42 -11.89 8.74 2.33
N SER A 43 -13.02 8.81 1.60
CA SER A 43 -14.34 8.72 2.22
C SER A 43 -14.64 7.28 2.65
N GLU A 44 -15.47 7.13 3.69
CA GLU A 44 -15.88 5.84 4.24
C GLU A 44 -16.60 4.94 3.21
N SER A 45 -17.14 5.52 2.13
CA SER A 45 -17.69 4.77 1.00
C SER A 45 -16.65 3.92 0.24
N THR A 46 -15.37 4.15 0.52
CA THR A 46 -14.22 3.44 -0.05
C THR A 46 -13.67 2.39 0.92
N ASP A 47 -14.12 2.38 2.18
CA ASP A 47 -13.67 1.43 3.19
C ASP A 47 -14.00 0.00 2.76
N GLU A 48 -13.07 -0.92 2.99
CA GLU A 48 -13.27 -2.34 2.71
C GLU A 48 -13.68 -3.06 4.00
N SER A 49 -14.75 -3.86 3.93
CA SER A 49 -15.35 -4.52 5.10
C SER A 49 -15.33 -6.03 4.92
N PHE A 50 -14.89 -6.73 5.98
CA PHE A 50 -14.70 -8.18 6.00
C PHE A 50 -15.44 -8.76 7.21
N GLY A 51 -16.50 -9.53 6.94
CA GLY A 51 -17.29 -10.18 7.97
C GLY A 51 -16.72 -11.54 8.34
N VAL A 52 -17.19 -12.10 9.45
CA VAL A 52 -16.84 -13.47 9.89
C VAL A 52 -17.09 -14.51 8.80
N GLY A 53 -18.11 -14.28 7.96
CA GLY A 53 -18.47 -15.15 6.85
C GLY A 53 -17.43 -15.24 5.72
N ASP A 54 -16.50 -14.29 5.62
CA ASP A 54 -15.47 -14.27 4.58
C ASP A 54 -14.29 -15.20 4.91
N PHE A 55 -14.12 -15.54 6.19
CA PHE A 55 -12.99 -16.33 6.71
C PHE A 55 -13.37 -17.81 6.92
N LYS A 56 -13.80 -18.49 5.85
CA LYS A 56 -14.27 -19.89 5.94
C LYS A 56 -13.15 -20.93 5.99
N THR A 57 -11.97 -20.58 5.49
CA THR A 57 -10.82 -21.47 5.42
C THR A 57 -9.55 -20.77 5.91
N ILE A 58 -8.54 -21.55 6.28
CA ILE A 58 -7.25 -21.00 6.71
C ILE A 58 -6.60 -20.23 5.56
N GLU A 59 -6.73 -20.70 4.33
CA GLU A 59 -6.18 -20.05 3.13
C GLU A 59 -6.80 -18.67 2.90
N ALA A 60 -8.11 -18.51 3.12
CA ALA A 60 -8.76 -17.21 3.03
C ALA A 60 -8.24 -16.22 4.09
N VAL A 61 -7.97 -16.70 5.31
CA VAL A 61 -7.35 -15.89 6.37
C VAL A 61 -5.91 -15.52 6.00
N GLU A 62 -5.13 -16.48 5.50
CA GLU A 62 -3.75 -16.21 5.08
C GLU A 62 -3.68 -15.21 3.93
N GLU A 63 -4.57 -15.31 2.94
CA GLU A 63 -4.64 -14.36 1.84
C GLU A 63 -4.96 -12.94 2.34
N PHE A 64 -5.94 -12.81 3.23
CA PHE A 64 -6.29 -11.54 3.86
C PHE A 64 -5.10 -10.94 4.62
N VAL A 65 -4.41 -11.73 5.44
CA VAL A 65 -3.24 -11.26 6.20
C VAL A 65 -2.11 -10.82 5.27
N ARG A 66 -1.89 -11.49 4.15
CA ARG A 66 -0.86 -11.11 3.15
C ARG A 66 -1.14 -9.77 2.46
N ARG A 67 -2.36 -9.25 2.54
CA ARG A 67 -2.70 -7.91 2.05
C ARG A 67 -2.27 -6.80 3.00
N PHE A 68 -1.77 -7.10 4.20
CA PHE A 68 -1.26 -6.09 5.13
C PHE A 68 0.27 -6.13 5.22
N ARG A 69 0.87 -4.95 5.40
CA ARG A 69 2.28 -4.80 5.76
C ARG A 69 2.51 -3.55 6.60
N LEU A 70 3.70 -3.44 7.17
CA LEU A 70 4.17 -2.18 7.75
C LEU A 70 4.43 -1.15 6.63
N PRO A 71 4.26 0.15 6.90
CA PRO A 71 4.45 1.20 5.92
C PRO A 71 5.80 1.12 5.23
N SER A 72 5.79 1.31 3.91
CA SER A 72 6.97 1.25 3.07
C SER A 72 7.93 2.38 3.44
N GLN A 73 9.21 2.04 3.61
CA GLN A 73 10.23 3.05 3.91
C GLN A 73 10.56 3.85 2.64
N GLN A 74 10.38 5.17 2.71
CA GLN A 74 10.77 6.05 1.61
C GLN A 74 12.30 6.04 1.43
N LEU A 75 12.74 5.79 0.20
CA LEU A 75 14.14 5.88 -0.19
C LEU A 75 14.51 7.36 -0.41
N GLN A 76 15.54 7.84 0.29
CA GLN A 76 16.03 9.21 0.15
C GLN A 76 17.09 9.31 -0.95
N ASP A 77 17.35 10.51 -1.47
CA ASP A 77 18.36 10.75 -2.51
C ASP A 77 19.75 10.25 -2.10
N SER A 78 20.14 10.44 -0.84
CA SER A 78 21.40 9.93 -0.30
C SER A 78 21.51 8.41 -0.25
N GLN A 79 20.38 7.72 -0.46
CA GLN A 79 20.23 6.27 -0.46
C GLN A 79 19.96 5.72 -1.86
N CYS A 80 19.96 6.55 -2.92
CA CYS A 80 19.67 6.12 -4.29
C CYS A 80 20.61 5.02 -4.79
N SER A 81 21.85 4.99 -4.29
CA SER A 81 22.84 3.95 -4.57
C SER A 81 22.45 2.55 -4.08
N ARG A 82 21.40 2.43 -3.26
CA ARG A 82 20.83 1.13 -2.84
C ARG A 82 19.95 0.50 -3.91
N LEU A 83 19.50 1.27 -4.91
CA LEU A 83 18.75 0.74 -6.05
C LEU A 83 19.71 -0.01 -6.98
N VAL A 84 19.49 -1.30 -7.11
CA VAL A 84 20.21 -2.18 -8.04
C VAL A 84 19.20 -3.08 -8.75
N GLU A 85 19.59 -3.61 -9.90
CA GLU A 85 18.75 -4.53 -10.67
C GLU A 85 18.33 -5.75 -9.83
N GLY A 86 17.08 -6.17 -10.00
CA GLY A 86 16.49 -7.32 -9.33
C GLY A 86 15.95 -7.07 -7.92
N ILE A 87 16.08 -5.85 -7.36
CA ILE A 87 15.48 -5.57 -6.05
C ILE A 87 13.98 -5.28 -6.16
N GLY A 88 13.22 -5.74 -5.17
CA GLY A 88 11.81 -5.39 -5.00
C GLY A 88 11.65 -4.00 -4.40
N VAL A 89 10.74 -3.22 -4.96
CA VAL A 89 10.41 -1.86 -4.51
C VAL A 89 8.89 -1.67 -4.47
N CYS A 90 8.45 -0.72 -3.65
CA CYS A 90 7.11 -0.15 -3.77
C CYS A 90 7.21 1.09 -4.67
N ALA A 91 6.66 0.99 -5.87
CA ALA A 91 6.76 2.01 -6.91
C ALA A 91 5.46 2.78 -7.09
N SER A 92 5.56 4.09 -7.24
CA SER A 92 4.43 4.91 -7.67
C SER A 92 4.20 4.76 -9.17
N PHE A 93 2.95 4.60 -9.57
CA PHE A 93 2.52 4.61 -10.97
C PHE A 93 1.35 5.58 -11.15
N THR A 94 1.45 6.42 -12.16
CA THR A 94 0.48 7.46 -12.47
C THR A 94 -0.43 7.00 -13.61
N PHE A 95 -1.71 6.74 -13.31
CA PHE A 95 -2.70 6.35 -14.33
C PHE A 95 -3.30 7.56 -15.07
N ARG A 96 -3.39 8.73 -14.40
CA ARG A 96 -3.89 10.04 -14.88
C ARG A 96 -3.21 11.15 -14.09
N ASP A 97 -3.29 12.40 -14.56
CA ASP A 97 -2.51 13.55 -14.03
C ASP A 97 -2.53 13.72 -12.50
N ASP A 98 -3.56 13.23 -11.79
CA ASP A 98 -3.68 13.32 -10.32
C ASP A 98 -3.89 11.97 -9.60
N ASP A 99 -3.83 10.83 -10.31
CA ASP A 99 -4.07 9.49 -9.72
C ASP A 99 -2.75 8.71 -9.64
N ILE A 100 -2.09 8.86 -8.49
CA ILE A 100 -0.84 8.18 -8.14
C ILE A 100 -1.18 6.99 -7.23
N ARG A 101 -0.78 5.80 -7.64
CA ARG A 101 -0.98 4.55 -6.90
C ARG A 101 0.33 3.83 -6.69
N PHE A 102 0.40 3.00 -5.67
CA PHE A 102 1.64 2.33 -5.27
C PHE A 102 1.53 0.82 -5.47
N TYR A 103 2.51 0.21 -6.13
CA TYR A 103 2.54 -1.22 -6.45
C TYR A 103 3.87 -1.83 -6.10
N ASP A 104 3.87 -3.14 -5.84
CA ASP A 104 5.12 -3.89 -5.81
C ASP A 104 5.68 -4.03 -7.23
N ALA A 105 6.96 -3.74 -7.38
CA ALA A 105 7.67 -3.83 -8.65
C ALA A 105 9.08 -4.37 -8.42
N VAL A 106 9.72 -4.84 -9.48
CA VAL A 106 11.13 -5.24 -9.49
C VAL A 106 11.89 -4.27 -10.38
N VAL A 107 13.03 -3.79 -9.90
CA VAL A 107 13.91 -2.92 -10.70
C VAL A 107 14.55 -3.73 -11.82
N GLU A 108 14.22 -3.41 -13.07
CA GLU A 108 14.80 -4.08 -14.24
C GLU A 108 16.19 -3.54 -14.58
N ALA A 109 16.34 -2.21 -14.60
CA ALA A 109 17.58 -1.52 -14.97
C ALA A 109 17.74 -0.21 -14.17
N VAL A 110 18.98 0.22 -13.93
CA VAL A 110 19.30 1.51 -13.29
C VAL A 110 20.25 2.31 -14.17
N SER A 111 19.82 3.51 -14.62
CA SER A 111 20.69 4.48 -15.29
C SER A 111 21.13 5.55 -14.30
N PHE A 112 22.43 5.82 -14.24
CA PHE A 112 22.99 6.89 -13.42
C PHE A 112 23.35 8.08 -14.31
N ASP A 113 22.33 8.80 -14.78
CA ASP A 113 22.51 10.15 -15.32
C ASP A 113 22.37 11.18 -14.18
N PHE A 114 22.87 12.42 -14.37
CA PHE A 114 22.91 13.47 -13.32
C PHE A 114 21.52 13.86 -12.75
N THR A 115 20.45 13.24 -13.25
CA THR A 115 19.10 13.17 -12.68
C THR A 115 18.68 11.69 -12.68
N PRO A 116 18.49 11.03 -11.53
CA PRO A 116 18.06 9.64 -11.50
C PRO A 116 16.61 9.53 -11.96
N GLU A 117 16.39 9.21 -13.24
CA GLU A 117 15.11 8.72 -13.75
C GLU A 117 15.10 7.18 -13.65
N LEU A 118 14.16 6.63 -12.87
CA LEU A 118 13.97 5.19 -12.76
C LEU A 118 13.01 4.71 -13.85
N SER A 119 13.49 3.83 -14.73
CA SER A 119 12.65 3.11 -15.68
C SER A 119 12.18 1.82 -15.02
N LEU A 120 10.88 1.72 -14.69
CA LEU A 120 10.27 0.51 -14.18
C LEU A 120 9.39 -0.11 -15.27
N PHE A 121 9.70 -1.32 -15.69
CA PHE A 121 8.83 -2.14 -16.54
C PHE A 121 8.57 -3.48 -15.85
N GLY A 122 7.29 -3.80 -15.63
CA GLY A 122 6.84 -5.09 -15.14
C GLY A 122 5.94 -4.99 -13.91
N PHE A 123 4.63 -4.93 -14.16
CA PHE A 123 3.61 -5.30 -13.19
C PHE A 123 3.31 -6.78 -13.44
N TRP A 124 3.51 -7.65 -12.44
CA TRP A 124 3.18 -9.09 -12.52
C TRP A 124 2.06 -9.42 -11.55
#